data_AF-A0A4D7C595-F1
#
_entry.id   AF-A0A4D7C595-F1
#
_cell.length_a   1.000
_cell.length_b   1.000
_cell.length_c   1.000
_cell.angle_alpha   90.00
_cell.angle_beta   90.00
_cell.angle_gamma   90.00
#
_symmetry.space_group_name_H-M   'P 1'
#
loop_
_entity.id
_entity.type
_entity.pdbx_description
1 polymer ?
#
loop_
_entity_poly.entity_id
_entity_poly.type
_entity_poly.pdbx_seq_one_letter_code
_entity_poly.pdbx_strand_id
1 'polypeptide(L)'
;MAAGVARIGLALALMLALLQPMTTIEERAPRADIGVLLVDDSASMALEQGRAQAAAARAVLEKAAPGLGWRTLTLRNAPRAGTELAPVLQRALAGVDPTRLAGAVVLTDGRIADAATLAGLNLPKRPVHILVTGKRDRPDLRVRVEQAAVYAPVGRVVPVRFTVEGGAPGQAVRVDWRRQDGKTGTVEAIIGQPQTLSVPVLQRGTNLVVFSVPPVGQEIVTANNQALASITGMRDRLNVLLVSGAPGLSGRLWRDMLKSDPNITLVHFTILRFPTSLDPTPAREMALIPFPVEQLFEERLPQFDLIILDRFDEFDLVPDYYIAGMRDFVERGGAVLVTGGSDLARLDGLAASSLGPALPVRLTGGLSTQPFRPRVAKAGKSTP
;
A
#
# COMPACT_ATOMS: atom_id res chain seq x y z
N MET A 1 -89.29 -13.95 65.67
CA MET A 1 -88.78 -14.52 64.41
C MET A 1 -88.29 -13.46 63.41
N ALA A 2 -89.02 -12.37 63.17
CA ALA A 2 -88.63 -11.32 62.22
C ALA A 2 -87.23 -10.69 62.45
N ALA A 3 -86.87 -10.43 63.72
CA ALA A 3 -85.56 -9.85 64.06
C ALA A 3 -84.37 -10.79 63.81
N GLY A 4 -84.58 -12.11 63.85
CA GLY A 4 -83.53 -13.11 63.56
C GLY A 4 -83.21 -13.18 62.07
N VAL A 5 -84.25 -13.13 61.23
CA VAL A 5 -84.12 -13.11 59.76
C VAL A 5 -83.38 -11.85 59.30
N ALA A 6 -83.67 -10.69 59.90
CA ALA A 6 -82.98 -9.43 59.58
C ALA A 6 -81.48 -9.47 59.96
N ARG A 7 -81.12 -10.07 61.11
CA ARG A 7 -79.72 -10.23 61.53
C ARG A 7 -78.95 -11.19 60.64
N ILE A 8 -79.57 -12.29 60.22
CA ILE A 8 -78.97 -13.24 59.29
C ILE A 8 -78.77 -12.58 57.92
N GLY A 9 -79.77 -11.84 57.42
CA GLY A 9 -79.65 -11.08 56.17
C GLY A 9 -78.52 -10.03 56.23
N LEU A 10 -78.40 -9.31 57.34
CA LEU A 10 -77.30 -8.36 57.55
C LEU A 10 -75.95 -9.07 57.60
N ALA A 11 -75.82 -10.17 58.32
CA ALA A 11 -74.59 -10.96 58.39
C ALA A 11 -74.20 -11.51 57.02
N LEU A 12 -75.16 -11.98 56.22
CA LEU A 12 -74.92 -12.47 54.86
C LEU A 12 -74.47 -11.34 53.92
N ALA A 13 -75.12 -10.18 54.01
CA ALA A 13 -74.74 -8.99 53.24
C ALA A 13 -73.34 -8.49 53.64
N LEU A 14 -73.01 -8.51 54.94
CA LEU A 14 -71.68 -8.16 55.43
C LEU A 14 -70.63 -9.17 54.96
N MET A 15 -70.97 -10.45 54.93
CA MET A 15 -70.12 -11.52 54.44
C MET A 15 -69.86 -11.37 52.94
N LEU A 16 -70.89 -11.10 52.12
CA LEU A 16 -70.74 -10.79 50.69
C LEU A 16 -69.91 -9.51 50.44
N ALA A 17 -70.08 -8.49 51.28
CA ALA A 17 -69.29 -7.27 51.22
C ALA A 17 -67.81 -7.53 51.59
N LEU A 18 -67.55 -8.41 52.56
CA LEU A 18 -66.20 -8.82 52.97
C LEU A 18 -65.54 -9.77 51.96
N LEU A 19 -66.30 -10.63 51.29
CA LEU A 19 -65.79 -11.51 50.24
C LEU A 19 -65.35 -10.75 48.99
N GLN A 20 -65.80 -9.50 48.81
CA GLN A 20 -65.47 -8.63 47.68
C GLN A 20 -65.41 -9.39 46.35
N PRO A 21 -66.51 -10.03 45.90
CA PRO A 21 -66.49 -10.82 44.68
C PRO A 21 -66.13 -9.92 43.49
N MET A 22 -64.91 -10.08 42.99
CA MET A 22 -64.41 -9.32 41.85
C MET A 22 -64.52 -10.17 40.59
N THR A 23 -65.18 -9.63 39.57
CA THR A 23 -65.21 -10.20 38.23
C THR A 23 -64.18 -9.47 37.38
N THR A 24 -63.12 -10.16 36.98
CA THR A 24 -62.13 -9.59 36.08
C THR A 24 -62.59 -9.79 34.64
N ILE A 25 -62.96 -8.71 33.96
CA ILE A 25 -63.18 -8.71 32.52
C ILE A 25 -61.85 -8.31 31.88
N GLU A 26 -61.19 -9.26 31.22
CA GLU A 26 -59.92 -9.01 30.53
C GLU A 26 -60.18 -8.49 29.12
N GLU A 27 -60.04 -7.18 28.90
CA GLU A 27 -60.04 -6.60 27.55
C GLU A 27 -58.67 -6.82 26.90
N ARG A 28 -58.61 -7.72 25.91
CA ARG A 28 -57.42 -7.95 25.08
C ARG A 28 -57.54 -7.20 23.76
N ALA A 29 -56.67 -6.22 23.54
CA ALA A 29 -56.48 -5.61 22.23
C ALA A 29 -55.31 -6.31 21.50
N PRO A 30 -55.55 -7.06 20.41
CA PRO A 30 -54.47 -7.66 19.65
C PRO A 30 -53.59 -6.58 19.04
N ARG A 31 -52.27 -6.68 19.25
CA ARG A 31 -51.29 -5.81 18.59
C ARG A 31 -50.66 -6.58 17.46
N ALA A 32 -50.59 -5.95 16.28
CA ALA A 32 -49.89 -6.52 15.15
C ALA A 32 -48.41 -6.76 15.47
N ASP A 33 -47.88 -7.90 15.05
CA ASP A 33 -46.44 -8.13 15.05
C ASP A 33 -45.78 -7.21 14.01
N ILE A 34 -44.48 -6.97 14.16
CA ILE A 34 -43.70 -6.07 13.32
C ILE A 34 -42.72 -6.87 12.47
N GLY A 35 -42.83 -6.71 11.16
CA GLY A 35 -41.87 -7.22 10.19
C GLY A 35 -40.94 -6.11 9.73
N VAL A 36 -39.63 -6.36 9.73
CA VAL A 36 -38.65 -5.43 9.17
C VAL A 36 -38.44 -5.74 7.70
N LEU A 37 -38.63 -4.75 6.83
CA LEU A 37 -38.33 -4.88 5.40
C LEU A 37 -37.18 -3.93 5.05
N LEU A 38 -36.07 -4.47 4.58
CA LEU A 38 -34.93 -3.73 4.08
C LEU A 38 -34.90 -3.78 2.57
N VAL A 39 -34.89 -2.62 1.93
CA VAL A 39 -34.83 -2.53 0.46
C VAL A 39 -33.53 -1.85 0.07
N ASP A 40 -32.67 -2.59 -0.62
CA ASP A 40 -31.45 -2.06 -1.22
C ASP A 40 -31.81 -1.14 -2.40
N ASP A 41 -31.34 0.11 -2.36
CA ASP A 41 -31.47 1.11 -3.43
C ASP A 41 -30.08 1.62 -3.86
N SER A 42 -29.05 0.79 -3.68
CA SER A 42 -27.70 1.06 -4.17
C SER A 42 -27.66 1.16 -5.71
N ALA A 43 -26.55 1.67 -6.24
CA ALA A 43 -26.35 1.80 -7.67
C ALA A 43 -26.37 0.45 -8.41
N SER A 44 -25.99 -0.65 -7.75
CA SER A 44 -26.00 -1.99 -8.34
C SER A 44 -27.42 -2.54 -8.54
N MET A 45 -28.39 -2.12 -7.71
CA MET A 45 -29.81 -2.45 -7.89
C MET A 45 -30.42 -1.80 -9.15
N ALA A 46 -29.80 -0.74 -9.67
CA ALA A 46 -30.21 -0.09 -10.92
C ALA A 46 -29.90 -0.92 -12.16
N LEU A 47 -29.05 -1.96 -12.03
CA LEU A 47 -28.71 -2.83 -13.14
C LEU A 47 -29.93 -3.64 -13.55
N GLU A 48 -30.25 -3.59 -14.85
CA GLU A 48 -31.41 -4.24 -15.46
C GLU A 48 -32.75 -3.93 -14.77
N GLN A 49 -33.37 -4.93 -14.14
CA GLN A 49 -34.68 -4.86 -13.48
C GLN A 49 -34.58 -5.01 -11.96
N GLY A 50 -33.39 -4.90 -11.35
CA GLY A 50 -33.20 -5.13 -9.91
C GLY A 50 -34.14 -4.31 -9.03
N ARG A 51 -34.21 -3.00 -9.24
CA ARG A 51 -35.17 -2.11 -8.56
C ARG A 51 -36.63 -2.49 -8.81
N ALA A 52 -36.98 -2.87 -10.03
CA ALA A 52 -38.34 -3.26 -10.38
C ALA A 52 -38.74 -4.58 -9.70
N GLN A 53 -37.83 -5.56 -9.64
CA GLN A 53 -38.00 -6.82 -8.95
C GLN A 53 -38.12 -6.62 -7.43
N ALA A 54 -37.27 -5.77 -6.84
CA ALA A 54 -37.37 -5.42 -5.42
C ALA A 54 -38.72 -4.74 -5.09
N ALA A 55 -39.17 -3.80 -5.93
CA ALA A 55 -40.47 -3.16 -5.78
C ALA A 55 -41.64 -4.16 -5.89
N ALA A 56 -41.58 -5.07 -6.87
CA ALA A 56 -42.59 -6.12 -7.04
C ALA A 56 -42.61 -7.10 -5.86
N ALA A 57 -41.44 -7.55 -5.40
CA ALA A 57 -41.31 -8.43 -4.25
C ALA A 57 -41.85 -7.78 -2.97
N ARG A 58 -41.55 -6.49 -2.75
CA ARG A 58 -42.12 -5.71 -1.65
C ARG A 58 -43.65 -5.70 -1.69
N ALA A 59 -44.25 -5.41 -2.84
CA ALA A 59 -45.70 -5.37 -2.98
C ALA A 59 -46.36 -6.74 -2.69
N VAL A 60 -45.71 -7.83 -3.10
CA VAL A 60 -46.16 -9.21 -2.80
C VAL A 60 -46.08 -9.50 -1.29
N LEU A 61 -44.99 -9.11 -0.63
CA LEU A 61 -44.81 -9.31 0.81
C LEU A 61 -45.83 -8.54 1.64
N GLU A 62 -46.05 -7.26 1.32
CA GLU A 62 -47.02 -6.40 2.00
C GLU A 62 -48.45 -6.96 1.85
N LYS A 63 -48.79 -7.52 0.67
CA LYS A 63 -50.10 -8.15 0.42
C LYS A 63 -50.27 -9.51 1.10
N ALA A 64 -49.20 -10.31 1.19
CA ALA A 64 -49.25 -11.66 1.77
C ALA A 64 -49.41 -11.67 3.29
N ALA A 65 -48.98 -10.60 3.97
CA ALA A 65 -49.04 -10.49 5.43
C ALA A 65 -49.74 -9.20 5.90
N PRO A 66 -51.07 -9.04 5.67
CA PRO A 66 -51.80 -7.83 6.02
C PRO A 66 -51.93 -7.61 7.54
N GLY A 67 -51.77 -8.66 8.34
CA GLY A 67 -51.76 -8.58 9.81
C GLY A 67 -50.42 -8.17 10.43
N LEU A 68 -49.38 -7.95 9.61
CA LEU A 68 -48.05 -7.57 10.04
C LEU A 68 -47.81 -6.07 9.83
N GLY A 69 -47.37 -5.37 10.87
CA GLY A 69 -46.91 -3.99 10.77
C GLY A 69 -45.53 -3.95 10.09
N TRP A 70 -45.49 -3.58 8.81
CA TRP A 70 -44.22 -3.48 8.07
C TRP A 70 -43.46 -2.21 8.42
N ARG A 71 -42.23 -2.37 8.92
CA ARG A 71 -41.25 -1.28 9.04
C ARG A 71 -40.27 -1.37 7.88
N THR A 72 -40.47 -0.51 6.88
CA THR A 72 -39.62 -0.48 5.69
C THR A 72 -38.49 0.54 5.84
N LEU A 73 -37.27 0.11 5.54
CA LEU A 73 -36.09 0.96 5.50
C LEU A 73 -35.37 0.77 4.17
N THR A 74 -34.99 1.88 3.56
CA THR A 74 -34.23 1.87 2.30
C THR A 74 -32.75 2.04 2.59
N LEU A 75 -31.95 1.11 2.10
CA LEU A 75 -30.50 1.18 2.16
C LEU A 75 -30.02 2.02 0.97
N ARG A 76 -29.31 3.12 1.27
CA ARG A 76 -28.66 3.97 0.28
C ARG A 76 -27.19 4.10 0.64
N ASN A 77 -26.30 3.86 -0.31
CA ASN A 77 -24.87 4.05 -0.11
C ASN A 77 -24.39 5.38 -0.69
N ALA A 78 -23.28 5.88 -0.14
CA ALA A 78 -22.53 6.96 -0.75
C ALA A 78 -21.93 6.49 -2.10
N PRO A 79 -21.77 7.40 -3.08
CA PRO A 79 -21.09 7.07 -4.34
C PRO A 79 -19.70 6.49 -4.06
N ARG A 80 -19.40 5.30 -4.61
CA ARG A 80 -18.14 4.54 -4.46
C ARG A 80 -17.93 3.76 -3.16
N ALA A 81 -18.85 3.82 -2.18
CA ALA A 81 -18.84 2.89 -1.05
C ALA A 81 -19.53 1.58 -1.44
N GLY A 82 -19.03 0.45 -0.92
CA GLY A 82 -19.73 -0.83 -1.05
C GLY A 82 -21.03 -0.84 -0.24
N THR A 83 -21.89 -1.84 -0.48
CA THR A 83 -23.16 -1.98 0.25
C THR A 83 -22.94 -2.47 1.66
N GLU A 84 -23.23 -1.59 2.64
CA GLU A 84 -23.11 -1.89 4.08
C GLU A 84 -24.48 -2.19 4.68
N LEU A 85 -24.79 -3.48 4.81
CA LEU A 85 -26.11 -3.93 5.28
C LEU A 85 -26.18 -4.04 6.81
N ALA A 86 -25.10 -4.38 7.50
CA ALA A 86 -25.03 -4.56 8.95
C ALA A 86 -25.50 -3.34 9.76
N PRO A 87 -24.99 -2.11 9.54
CA PRO A 87 -25.40 -0.97 10.34
C PRO A 87 -26.84 -0.55 10.06
N VAL A 88 -27.36 -0.82 8.87
CA VAL A 88 -28.75 -0.53 8.50
C VAL A 88 -29.69 -1.53 9.18
N LEU A 89 -29.35 -2.82 9.15
CA LEU A 89 -30.11 -3.87 9.81
C LEU A 89 -30.14 -3.69 11.34
N GLN A 90 -29.02 -3.34 11.96
CA GLN A 90 -28.99 -3.02 13.40
C GLN A 90 -29.94 -1.87 13.74
N ARG A 91 -29.89 -0.77 12.99
CA ARG A 91 -30.79 0.39 13.19
C ARG A 91 -32.26 0.02 12.95
N ALA A 92 -32.52 -0.86 11.99
CA ALA A 92 -33.85 -1.33 11.69
C ALA A 92 -34.46 -2.10 12.87
N LEU A 93 -33.65 -2.96 13.50
CA LEU A 93 -34.05 -3.80 14.63
C LEU A 93 -34.09 -3.05 15.96
N ALA A 94 -33.16 -2.10 16.19
CA ALA A 94 -33.04 -1.37 17.46
C ALA A 94 -34.31 -0.57 17.83
N GLY A 95 -35.10 -0.16 16.83
CA GLY A 95 -36.34 0.57 17.07
C GLY A 95 -37.59 -0.30 17.21
N VAL A 96 -37.48 -1.63 17.26
CA VAL A 96 -38.61 -2.57 17.30
C VAL A 96 -38.61 -3.33 18.61
N ASP A 97 -39.78 -3.44 19.25
CA ASP A 97 -39.97 -4.26 20.44
C ASP A 97 -39.66 -5.75 20.14
N PRO A 98 -38.69 -6.39 20.83
CA PRO A 98 -38.32 -7.78 20.58
C PRO A 98 -39.47 -8.78 20.73
N THR A 99 -40.47 -8.47 21.58
CA THR A 99 -41.64 -9.34 21.80
C THR A 99 -42.57 -9.36 20.60
N ARG A 100 -42.62 -8.25 19.84
CA ARG A 100 -43.45 -8.06 18.65
C ARG A 100 -42.71 -8.28 17.34
N LEU A 101 -41.39 -8.44 17.36
CA LEU A 101 -40.61 -8.67 16.15
C LEU A 101 -40.92 -10.05 15.56
N ALA A 102 -41.55 -10.11 14.38
CA ALA A 102 -41.78 -11.36 13.67
C ALA A 102 -40.52 -11.87 12.95
N GLY A 103 -39.74 -10.96 12.38
CA GLY A 103 -38.54 -11.26 11.60
C GLY A 103 -38.13 -10.11 10.68
N ALA A 104 -37.14 -10.34 9.84
CA ALA A 104 -36.68 -9.38 8.84
C ALA A 104 -36.59 -10.00 7.44
N VAL A 105 -36.88 -9.20 6.42
CA VAL A 105 -36.69 -9.54 5.01
C VAL A 105 -35.79 -8.49 4.38
N VAL A 106 -34.75 -8.92 3.68
CA VAL A 106 -33.80 -8.06 2.96
C VAL A 106 -33.95 -8.31 1.47
N LEU A 107 -34.26 -7.26 0.70
CA LEU A 107 -34.28 -7.27 -0.76
C LEU A 107 -32.98 -6.63 -1.27
N THR A 108 -32.11 -7.41 -1.91
CA THR A 108 -30.80 -6.95 -2.39
C THR A 108 -30.35 -7.76 -3.61
N ASP A 109 -29.27 -7.38 -4.28
CA ASP A 109 -28.60 -8.18 -5.33
C ASP A 109 -27.61 -9.20 -4.75
N GLY A 110 -27.46 -9.23 -3.42
CA GLY A 110 -26.62 -10.18 -2.69
C GLY A 110 -25.16 -9.75 -2.58
N ARG A 111 -24.77 -8.58 -3.09
CA ARG A 111 -23.41 -8.07 -3.00
C ARG A 111 -23.27 -7.02 -1.92
N ILE A 112 -22.70 -7.45 -0.80
CA ILE A 112 -22.45 -6.63 0.38
C ILE A 112 -20.95 -6.59 0.70
N ALA A 113 -20.48 -5.44 1.18
CA ALA A 113 -19.09 -5.23 1.54
C ALA A 113 -18.78 -5.69 2.98
N ASP A 114 -19.81 -5.82 3.81
CA ASP A 114 -19.71 -6.04 5.26
C ASP A 114 -20.23 -7.43 5.69
N ALA A 115 -20.10 -8.43 4.82
CA ALA A 115 -20.55 -9.80 5.09
C ALA A 115 -19.95 -10.39 6.38
N ALA A 116 -18.67 -10.12 6.66
CA ALA A 116 -18.02 -10.57 7.90
C ALA A 116 -18.64 -9.92 9.14
N THR A 117 -18.97 -8.62 9.07
CA THR A 117 -19.62 -7.89 10.15
C THR A 117 -21.04 -8.38 10.40
N LEU A 118 -21.78 -8.70 9.34
CA LEU A 118 -23.10 -9.34 9.44
C LEU A 118 -23.04 -10.71 10.12
N ALA A 119 -22.04 -11.53 9.79
CA ALA A 119 -21.90 -12.86 10.37
C ALA A 119 -21.63 -12.82 11.88
N GLY A 120 -20.93 -11.79 12.37
CA GLY A 120 -20.67 -11.58 13.80
C GLY A 120 -21.79 -10.86 14.55
N LEU A 121 -22.89 -10.52 13.88
CA LEU A 121 -23.94 -9.68 14.43
C LEU A 121 -24.90 -10.52 15.30
N ASN A 122 -25.05 -10.14 16.57
CA ASN A 122 -25.97 -10.83 17.48
C ASN A 122 -27.42 -10.40 17.17
N LEU A 123 -28.00 -11.00 16.14
CA LEU A 123 -29.39 -10.76 15.75
C LEU A 123 -30.36 -11.39 16.77
N PRO A 124 -31.52 -10.77 17.02
CA PRO A 124 -32.57 -11.40 17.82
C PRO A 124 -32.93 -12.78 17.22
N LYS A 125 -33.34 -13.74 18.07
CA LYS A 125 -33.72 -15.13 17.67
C LYS A 125 -35.01 -15.17 16.82
N ARG A 126 -35.02 -14.48 15.68
CA ARG A 126 -36.11 -14.35 14.72
C ARG A 126 -35.56 -14.58 13.32
N PRO A 127 -36.36 -15.11 12.38
CA PRO A 127 -35.90 -15.41 11.05
C PRO A 127 -35.49 -14.13 10.29
N VAL A 128 -34.38 -14.22 9.56
CA VAL A 128 -33.96 -13.20 8.58
C VAL A 128 -33.90 -13.87 7.21
N HIS A 129 -34.72 -13.37 6.29
CA HIS A 129 -34.80 -13.85 4.92
C HIS A 129 -34.12 -12.87 3.98
N ILE A 130 -33.35 -13.39 3.02
CA ILE A 130 -32.74 -12.58 1.97
C ILE A 130 -33.40 -12.99 0.65
N LEU A 131 -34.00 -12.03 -0.04
CA LEU A 131 -34.52 -12.19 -1.39
C LEU A 131 -33.55 -11.48 -2.34
N VAL A 132 -32.90 -12.29 -3.15
CA VAL A 132 -31.89 -11.82 -4.12
C VAL A 132 -32.58 -11.47 -5.43
N THR A 133 -32.34 -10.25 -5.92
CA THR A 133 -32.76 -9.80 -7.25
C THR A 133 -31.69 -10.12 -8.30
N GLY A 134 -32.10 -10.22 -9.57
CA GLY A 134 -31.21 -10.57 -10.67
C GLY A 134 -31.09 -12.08 -10.95
N LYS A 135 -30.04 -12.46 -11.68
CA LYS A 135 -29.79 -13.85 -12.10
C LYS A 135 -28.57 -14.41 -11.36
N ARG A 136 -28.67 -15.66 -10.90
CA ARG A 136 -27.64 -16.32 -10.08
C ARG A 136 -26.31 -16.54 -10.78
N ASP A 137 -26.33 -16.91 -12.06
CA ASP A 137 -25.15 -17.40 -12.78
C ASP A 137 -24.65 -16.37 -13.81
N ARG A 138 -24.40 -15.14 -13.34
CA ARG A 138 -23.89 -14.04 -14.18
C ARG A 138 -22.37 -14.06 -14.22
N PRO A 139 -21.74 -14.07 -15.42
CA PRO A 139 -20.32 -13.78 -15.52
C PRO A 139 -20.10 -12.30 -15.18
N ASP A 140 -19.21 -12.07 -14.24
CA ASP A 140 -18.72 -10.75 -13.83
C ASP A 140 -17.26 -10.95 -13.46
N LEU A 141 -16.39 -10.23 -14.14
CA LEU A 141 -14.96 -10.24 -13.92
C LEU A 141 -14.54 -8.95 -13.24
N ARG A 142 -13.48 -9.04 -12.44
CA ARG A 142 -12.90 -7.88 -11.80
C ARG A 142 -11.39 -7.99 -11.84
N VAL A 143 -10.75 -6.93 -12.29
CA VAL A 143 -9.30 -6.79 -12.13
C VAL A 143 -9.05 -6.00 -10.84
N ARG A 144 -8.18 -6.54 -9.97
CA ARG A 144 -7.75 -5.85 -8.75
C ARG A 144 -6.24 -5.81 -8.70
N VAL A 145 -5.69 -4.61 -8.52
CA VAL A 145 -4.27 -4.42 -8.20
C VAL A 145 -4.09 -4.68 -6.71
N GLU A 146 -3.31 -5.70 -6.35
CA GLU A 146 -3.03 -6.07 -4.96
C GLU A 146 -1.86 -5.25 -4.41
N GLN A 147 -0.82 -5.09 -5.22
CA GLN A 147 0.42 -4.45 -4.79
C GLN A 147 1.06 -3.71 -5.97
N ALA A 148 1.36 -2.43 -5.77
CA ALA A 148 2.20 -1.63 -6.66
C ALA A 148 3.17 -0.82 -5.80
N ALA A 149 4.43 -0.71 -6.23
CA ALA A 149 5.40 0.14 -5.56
C ALA A 149 4.93 1.60 -5.63
N VAL A 150 4.73 2.25 -4.48
CA VAL A 150 4.29 3.65 -4.44
C VAL A 150 5.39 4.57 -4.96
N TYR A 151 6.65 4.27 -4.64
CA TYR A 151 7.83 5.02 -5.05
C TYR A 151 8.91 4.09 -5.60
N ALA A 152 9.60 4.51 -6.65
CA ALA A 152 10.69 3.75 -7.25
C ALA A 152 11.66 4.65 -8.03
N PRO A 153 12.97 4.37 -8.04
CA PRO A 153 13.93 5.14 -8.83
C PRO A 153 13.63 5.04 -10.33
N VAL A 154 13.78 6.16 -11.05
CA VAL A 154 13.71 6.18 -12.51
C VAL A 154 14.79 5.26 -13.10
N GLY A 155 14.43 4.46 -14.10
CA GLY A 155 15.29 3.47 -14.75
C GLY A 155 15.20 2.06 -14.14
N ARG A 156 14.58 1.91 -12.96
CA ARG A 156 14.37 0.60 -12.34
C ARG A 156 13.08 -0.07 -12.84
N VAL A 157 13.05 -1.39 -12.76
CA VAL A 157 11.87 -2.22 -13.04
C VAL A 157 11.28 -2.66 -11.72
N VAL A 158 9.97 -2.43 -11.53
CA VAL A 158 9.26 -2.81 -10.31
C VAL A 158 8.15 -3.82 -10.59
N PRO A 159 7.91 -4.77 -9.68
CA PRO A 159 6.80 -5.71 -9.82
C PRO A 159 5.47 -5.03 -9.46
N VAL A 160 4.47 -5.20 -10.32
CA VAL A 160 3.07 -4.85 -10.05
C VAL A 160 2.26 -6.15 -9.99
N ARG A 161 1.66 -6.42 -8.84
CA ARG A 161 0.86 -7.62 -8.58
C ARG A 161 -0.62 -7.30 -8.74
N PHE A 162 -1.31 -8.10 -9.54
CA PHE A 162 -2.74 -7.97 -9.78
C PHE A 162 -3.39 -9.36 -9.82
N THR A 163 -4.70 -9.40 -9.56
CA THR A 163 -5.50 -10.62 -9.56
C THR A 163 -6.78 -10.36 -10.36
N VAL A 164 -7.20 -11.35 -11.13
CA VAL A 164 -8.52 -11.36 -11.76
C VAL A 164 -9.46 -12.20 -10.90
N GLU A 165 -10.60 -11.63 -10.53
CA GLU A 165 -11.62 -12.27 -9.71
C GLU A 165 -12.94 -12.39 -10.47
N GLY A 166 -13.85 -13.19 -9.92
CA GLY A 166 -15.14 -13.48 -10.53
C GLY A 166 -15.05 -14.62 -11.55
N GLY A 167 -16.12 -14.83 -12.32
CA GLY A 167 -16.19 -15.96 -13.27
C GLY A 167 -15.97 -17.34 -12.62
N ALA A 168 -15.47 -18.30 -13.40
CA ALA A 168 -15.13 -19.64 -12.94
C ALA A 168 -13.68 -19.70 -12.43
N PRO A 169 -13.43 -20.04 -11.15
CA PRO A 169 -12.07 -20.14 -10.61
C PRO A 169 -11.20 -21.13 -11.40
N GLY A 170 -9.93 -20.79 -11.60
CA GLY A 170 -8.97 -21.64 -12.32
C GLY A 170 -9.03 -21.55 -13.85
N GLN A 171 -9.98 -20.82 -14.43
CA GLN A 171 -9.99 -20.51 -15.85
C GLN A 171 -8.91 -19.48 -16.20
N ALA A 172 -8.24 -19.65 -17.36
CA ALA A 172 -7.31 -18.67 -17.89
C ALA A 172 -8.07 -17.54 -18.63
N VAL A 173 -7.65 -16.30 -18.43
CA VAL A 173 -8.17 -15.12 -19.10
C VAL A 173 -7.03 -14.28 -19.65
N ARG A 174 -7.28 -13.62 -20.77
CA ARG A 174 -6.36 -12.63 -21.32
C ARG A 174 -6.56 -11.29 -20.61
N VAL A 175 -5.48 -10.75 -20.05
CA VAL A 175 -5.43 -9.40 -19.49
C VAL A 175 -4.58 -8.55 -20.41
N ASP A 176 -5.16 -7.51 -20.98
CA ASP A 176 -4.43 -6.48 -21.71
C ASP A 176 -3.90 -5.45 -20.72
N TRP A 177 -2.65 -5.02 -20.88
CA TRP A 177 -2.08 -3.92 -20.12
C TRP A 177 -1.64 -2.80 -21.05
N ARG A 178 -1.79 -1.55 -20.60
CA ARG A 178 -1.36 -0.35 -21.31
C ARG A 178 -0.63 0.59 -20.37
N ARG A 179 0.56 1.01 -20.78
CA ARG A 179 1.40 1.96 -20.06
C ARG A 179 1.18 3.38 -20.60
N GLN A 180 1.50 4.38 -19.78
CA GLN A 180 1.36 5.80 -20.15
C GLN A 180 2.19 6.21 -21.38
N ASP A 181 3.29 5.51 -21.66
CA ASP A 181 4.14 5.71 -22.84
C ASP A 181 3.53 5.14 -24.14
N GLY A 182 2.31 4.61 -24.07
CA GLY A 182 1.60 4.02 -25.21
C GLY A 182 1.97 2.56 -25.46
N LYS A 183 2.94 1.97 -24.74
CA LYS A 183 3.24 0.54 -24.87
C LYS A 183 2.09 -0.29 -24.31
N THR A 184 1.72 -1.31 -25.07
CA THR A 184 0.68 -2.27 -24.70
C THR A 184 1.24 -3.67 -24.75
N GLY A 185 0.62 -4.57 -24.00
CA GLY A 185 0.89 -5.99 -24.11
C GLY A 185 -0.22 -6.80 -23.46
N THR A 186 0.00 -8.10 -23.41
CA THR A 186 -1.00 -9.07 -22.95
C THR A 186 -0.34 -10.06 -22.00
N VAL A 187 -1.06 -10.46 -20.97
CA VAL A 187 -0.64 -11.53 -20.05
C VAL A 187 -1.81 -12.47 -19.83
N GLU A 188 -1.53 -13.76 -19.80
CA GLU A 188 -2.52 -14.77 -19.45
C GLU A 188 -2.56 -14.88 -17.92
N ALA A 189 -3.73 -14.63 -17.34
CA ALA A 189 -3.96 -14.67 -15.90
C ALA A 189 -4.95 -15.77 -15.55
N ILE A 190 -4.63 -16.56 -14.52
CA ILE A 190 -5.55 -17.56 -13.97
C ILE A 190 -6.48 -16.86 -12.97
N ILE A 191 -7.80 -17.00 -13.15
CA ILE A 191 -8.80 -16.44 -12.25
C ILE A 191 -8.57 -16.95 -10.82
N GLY A 192 -8.56 -16.00 -9.88
CA GLY A 192 -8.33 -16.23 -8.45
C GLY A 192 -6.86 -16.38 -8.06
N GLN A 193 -5.93 -16.35 -9.02
CA GLN A 193 -4.50 -16.41 -8.74
C GLN A 193 -3.81 -15.07 -9.03
N PRO A 194 -2.90 -14.63 -8.13
CA PRO A 194 -2.14 -13.41 -8.31
C PRO A 194 -1.10 -13.57 -9.41
N GLN A 195 -1.02 -12.56 -10.28
CA GLN A 195 -0.07 -12.44 -11.37
C GLN A 195 0.84 -11.24 -11.14
N THR A 196 2.08 -11.30 -11.64
CA THR A 196 3.06 -10.21 -11.50
C THR A 196 3.48 -9.70 -12.86
N LEU A 197 3.33 -8.40 -13.09
CA LEU A 197 3.86 -7.70 -14.26
C LEU A 197 5.04 -6.82 -13.86
N SER A 198 6.18 -7.03 -14.52
CA SER A 198 7.38 -6.20 -14.36
C SER A 198 7.22 -4.89 -15.15
N VAL A 199 7.15 -3.76 -14.43
CA VAL A 199 6.90 -2.43 -15.01
C VAL A 199 8.15 -1.55 -14.86
N PRO A 200 8.76 -1.08 -15.96
CA PRO A 200 9.84 -0.11 -15.90
C PRO A 200 9.32 1.30 -15.56
N VAL A 201 10.02 1.99 -14.66
CA VAL A 201 9.78 3.37 -14.25
C VAL A 201 10.57 4.28 -15.17
N LEU A 202 9.92 4.93 -16.13
CA LEU A 202 10.61 5.63 -17.21
C LEU A 202 10.83 7.11 -16.93
N GLN A 203 9.95 7.72 -16.14
CA GLN A 203 9.97 9.15 -15.89
C GLN A 203 9.77 9.48 -14.42
N ARG A 204 10.13 10.71 -14.06
CA ARG A 204 9.83 11.26 -12.75
C ARG A 204 8.35 11.53 -12.60
N GLY A 205 7.85 11.42 -11.36
CA GLY A 205 6.44 11.58 -11.06
C GLY A 205 5.65 10.34 -11.46
N THR A 206 4.38 10.53 -11.80
CA THR A 206 3.45 9.42 -11.99
C THR A 206 3.79 8.60 -13.25
N ASN A 207 3.90 7.28 -13.07
CA ASN A 207 3.95 6.28 -14.12
C ASN A 207 2.70 5.39 -13.96
N LEU A 208 1.82 5.43 -14.95
CA LEU A 208 0.54 4.69 -14.91
C LEU A 208 0.59 3.42 -15.76
N VAL A 209 -0.03 2.37 -15.23
CA VAL A 209 -0.33 1.13 -15.95
C VAL A 209 -1.81 0.79 -15.76
N VAL A 210 -2.53 0.68 -16.86
CA VAL A 210 -3.93 0.24 -16.89
C VAL A 210 -3.96 -1.23 -17.26
N PHE A 211 -4.62 -2.03 -16.45
CA PHE A 211 -4.97 -3.42 -16.74
C PHE A 211 -6.43 -3.47 -17.19
N SER A 212 -6.74 -4.25 -18.21
CA SER A 212 -8.09 -4.43 -18.75
C SER A 212 -8.32 -5.89 -19.11
N VAL A 213 -9.48 -6.43 -18.77
CA VAL A 213 -9.91 -7.76 -19.21
C VAL A 213 -11.10 -7.63 -20.17
N PRO A 214 -11.09 -8.33 -21.33
CA PRO A 214 -12.23 -8.33 -22.22
C PRO A 214 -13.48 -8.89 -21.53
N PRO A 215 -14.68 -8.35 -21.82
CA PRO A 215 -15.91 -8.87 -21.23
C PRO A 215 -16.15 -10.34 -21.57
N VAL A 216 -16.71 -11.11 -20.62
CA VAL A 216 -17.00 -12.53 -20.83
C VAL A 216 -18.51 -12.78 -20.92
N GLY A 217 -18.95 -13.39 -22.02
CA GLY A 217 -20.34 -13.77 -22.23
C GLY A 217 -21.29 -12.56 -22.27
N GLN A 218 -22.32 -12.57 -21.41
CA GLN A 218 -23.30 -11.48 -21.26
C GLN A 218 -23.01 -10.62 -20.02
N GLU A 219 -21.74 -10.32 -19.77
CA GLU A 219 -21.32 -9.45 -18.68
C GLU A 219 -21.88 -8.02 -18.84
N ILE A 220 -22.44 -7.49 -17.76
CA ILE A 220 -23.12 -6.17 -17.76
C ILE A 220 -22.20 -5.10 -17.18
N VAL A 221 -21.41 -5.44 -16.16
CA VAL A 221 -20.61 -4.48 -15.39
C VAL A 221 -19.15 -4.52 -15.86
N THR A 222 -18.91 -4.00 -17.06
CA THR A 222 -17.56 -3.98 -17.65
C THR A 222 -16.62 -2.97 -16.98
N ALA A 223 -17.14 -2.07 -16.15
CA ALA A 223 -16.33 -1.12 -15.38
C ALA A 223 -15.38 -1.82 -14.39
N ASN A 224 -15.74 -3.01 -13.89
CA ASN A 224 -14.90 -3.79 -12.99
C ASN A 224 -13.71 -4.44 -13.70
N ASN A 225 -13.75 -4.52 -15.02
CA ASN A 225 -12.74 -5.20 -15.83
C ASN A 225 -11.47 -4.35 -15.99
N GLN A 226 -11.44 -3.14 -15.43
CA GLN A 226 -10.30 -2.24 -15.51
C GLN A 226 -9.75 -1.89 -14.13
N ALA A 227 -8.43 -1.89 -14.02
CA ALA A 227 -7.72 -1.44 -12.82
C ALA A 227 -6.52 -0.58 -13.19
N LEU A 228 -6.24 0.41 -12.35
CA LEU A 228 -5.11 1.34 -12.53
C LEU A 228 -4.06 1.08 -11.44
N ALA A 229 -2.82 0.83 -11.84
CA ALA A 229 -1.66 0.90 -10.99
C ALA A 229 -0.91 2.21 -11.24
N SER A 230 -0.50 2.88 -10.16
CA SER A 230 0.26 4.12 -10.20
C SER A 230 1.55 3.96 -9.41
N ILE A 231 2.68 4.24 -10.06
CA ILE A 231 4.03 4.20 -9.47
C ILE A 231 4.63 5.59 -9.57
N THR A 232 5.17 6.13 -8.48
CA THR A 232 5.82 7.44 -8.49
C THR A 232 7.32 7.29 -8.69
N GLY A 233 7.82 7.72 -9.84
CA GLY A 233 9.24 7.76 -10.17
C GLY A 233 9.96 8.86 -9.39
N MET A 234 10.93 8.47 -8.57
CA MET A 234 11.85 9.38 -7.86
C MET A 234 13.24 9.36 -8.50
N ARG A 235 14.05 10.39 -8.25
CA ARG A 235 15.46 10.37 -8.68
C ARG A 235 16.21 9.33 -7.86
N ASP A 236 17.07 8.58 -8.54
CA ASP A 236 18.08 7.76 -7.86
C ASP A 236 19.10 8.70 -7.20
N ARG A 237 19.57 8.35 -6.01
CA ARG A 237 20.60 9.14 -5.31
C ARG A 237 21.98 8.57 -5.65
N LEU A 238 22.92 9.44 -6.00
CA LEU A 238 24.31 9.07 -6.21
C LEU A 238 25.00 8.91 -4.85
N ASN A 239 25.48 7.72 -4.53
CA ASN A 239 26.26 7.47 -3.32
C ASN A 239 27.74 7.71 -3.63
N VAL A 240 28.31 8.73 -2.99
CA VAL A 240 29.69 9.16 -3.23
C VAL A 240 30.54 8.91 -1.99
N LEU A 241 31.66 8.22 -2.18
CA LEU A 241 32.71 8.07 -1.19
C LEU A 241 33.83 9.07 -1.49
N LEU A 242 34.06 10.04 -0.60
CA LEU A 242 35.20 10.95 -0.66
C LEU A 242 36.25 10.51 0.35
N VAL A 243 37.47 10.25 -0.12
CA VAL A 243 38.62 9.93 0.71
C VAL A 243 39.68 11.00 0.50
N SER A 244 39.97 11.74 1.57
CA SER A 244 41.01 12.79 1.56
C SER A 244 42.23 12.32 2.35
N GLY A 245 43.43 12.37 1.75
CA GLY A 245 44.68 12.00 2.44
C GLY A 245 45.10 13.00 3.52
N ALA A 246 44.76 14.28 3.33
CA ALA A 246 45.03 15.33 4.30
C ALA A 246 43.83 16.29 4.46
N PRO A 247 43.70 17.00 5.60
CA PRO A 247 42.76 18.12 5.74
C PRO A 247 43.18 19.31 4.87
N GLY A 248 42.21 20.00 4.25
CA GLY A 248 42.50 21.16 3.38
C GLY A 248 41.29 21.74 2.67
N LEU A 249 41.53 22.77 1.85
CA LEU A 249 40.47 23.53 1.17
C LEU A 249 39.74 22.70 0.09
N SER A 250 40.44 21.78 -0.58
CA SER A 250 39.87 20.90 -1.62
C SER A 250 38.73 20.04 -1.06
N GLY A 251 38.96 19.37 0.07
CA GLY A 251 37.93 18.57 0.74
C GLY A 251 36.73 19.40 1.20
N ARG A 252 36.93 20.66 1.60
CA ARG A 252 35.82 21.57 1.89
C ARG A 252 35.01 21.88 0.62
N LEU A 253 35.69 22.23 -0.47
CA LEU A 253 35.03 22.54 -1.75
C LEU A 253 34.21 21.34 -2.24
N TRP A 254 34.79 20.13 -2.19
CA TRP A 254 34.09 18.90 -2.53
C TRP A 254 32.84 18.69 -1.69
N ARG A 255 32.94 18.84 -0.36
CA ARG A 255 31.77 18.71 0.51
C ARG A 255 30.72 19.78 0.22
N ASP A 256 31.11 21.03 0.09
CA ASP A 256 30.18 22.15 -0.12
C ASP A 256 29.46 21.96 -1.47
N MET A 257 30.18 21.55 -2.51
CA MET A 257 29.61 21.25 -3.83
C MET A 257 28.67 20.04 -3.79
N LEU A 258 29.13 18.90 -3.27
CA LEU A 258 28.38 17.65 -3.31
C LEU A 258 27.19 17.64 -2.35
N LYS A 259 27.33 18.21 -1.15
CA LYS A 259 26.22 18.31 -0.18
C LYS A 259 25.16 19.35 -0.59
N SER A 260 25.49 20.25 -1.52
CA SER A 260 24.50 21.20 -2.04
C SER A 260 23.44 20.52 -2.92
N ASP A 261 23.74 19.33 -3.48
CA ASP A 261 22.78 18.55 -4.25
C ASP A 261 22.07 17.51 -3.37
N PRO A 262 20.73 17.60 -3.17
CA PRO A 262 19.97 16.63 -2.38
C PRO A 262 19.90 15.23 -3.00
N ASN A 263 20.37 15.06 -4.25
CA ASN A 263 20.46 13.75 -4.90
C ASN A 263 21.79 13.06 -4.64
N ILE A 264 22.70 13.65 -3.86
CA ILE A 264 24.01 13.06 -3.54
C ILE A 264 24.05 12.68 -2.07
N THR A 265 24.30 11.39 -1.80
CA THR A 265 24.64 10.91 -0.47
C THR A 265 26.16 10.88 -0.35
N LEU A 266 26.74 11.81 0.41
CA LEU A 266 28.19 11.91 0.58
C LEU A 266 28.64 11.28 1.90
N VAL A 267 29.53 10.29 1.81
CA VAL A 267 30.35 9.82 2.93
C VAL A 267 31.76 10.35 2.74
N HIS A 268 32.27 11.12 3.71
CA HIS A 268 33.61 11.72 3.64
C HIS A 268 34.49 11.19 4.77
N PHE A 269 35.67 10.70 4.41
CA PHE A 269 36.74 10.38 5.33
C PHE A 269 37.98 11.23 5.06
N THR A 270 38.66 11.64 6.12
CA THR A 270 39.95 12.29 6.05
C THR A 270 40.93 11.49 6.89
N ILE A 271 42.07 11.14 6.32
CA ILE A 271 43.14 10.46 7.05
C ILE A 271 43.82 11.53 7.92
N LEU A 272 43.67 11.42 9.24
CA LEU A 272 44.20 12.40 10.20
C LEU A 272 45.50 11.94 10.89
N ARG A 273 45.74 10.63 10.94
CA ARG A 273 46.86 10.04 11.67
C ARG A 273 47.27 8.70 11.06
N PHE A 274 48.56 8.42 11.07
CA PHE A 274 49.11 7.16 10.56
C PHE A 274 48.93 6.01 11.56
N PRO A 275 48.70 4.76 11.09
CA PRO A 275 48.65 3.56 11.94
C PRO A 275 49.96 3.34 12.73
N THR A 276 51.08 3.79 12.18
CA THR A 276 52.43 3.70 12.76
C THR A 276 52.74 4.82 13.74
N SER A 277 51.90 5.86 13.84
CA SER A 277 52.05 6.95 14.80
C SER A 277 51.65 6.45 16.19
N LEU A 278 52.58 5.83 16.91
CA LEU A 278 52.41 5.40 18.29
C LEU A 278 51.90 6.56 19.16
N ASP A 279 50.61 6.52 19.53
CA ASP A 279 50.09 7.23 20.69
C ASP A 279 50.01 6.26 21.86
N PRO A 280 50.63 6.55 23.00
CA PRO A 280 50.37 5.79 24.21
C PRO A 280 48.96 6.04 24.78
N THR A 281 48.21 7.04 24.28
CA THR A 281 46.84 7.33 24.74
C THR A 281 45.88 6.20 24.38
N PRO A 282 45.09 5.66 25.34
CA PRO A 282 44.08 4.65 25.06
C PRO A 282 43.07 5.08 23.98
N ALA A 283 42.71 4.19 23.06
CA ALA A 283 41.80 4.50 21.94
C ALA A 283 40.44 5.11 22.36
N ARG A 284 39.93 4.73 23.54
CA ARG A 284 38.70 5.29 24.12
C ARG A 284 38.84 6.72 24.65
N GLU A 285 40.08 7.15 24.92
CA GLU A 285 40.44 8.48 25.44
C GLU A 285 40.85 9.43 24.31
N MET A 286 41.08 8.90 23.11
CA MET A 286 41.18 9.67 21.89
C MET A 286 39.77 9.92 21.33
N ALA A 287 39.36 11.17 21.14
CA ALA A 287 38.07 11.53 20.51
C ALA A 287 38.03 11.26 18.99
N LEU A 288 38.79 10.26 18.52
CA LEU A 288 38.95 9.88 17.13
C LEU A 288 38.32 8.50 16.94
N ILE A 289 37.32 8.42 16.07
CA ILE A 289 36.81 7.13 15.60
C ILE A 289 37.88 6.55 14.68
N PRO A 290 38.37 5.32 14.92
CA PRO A 290 39.36 4.70 14.04
C PRO A 290 38.80 4.63 12.63
N PHE A 291 39.64 4.91 11.63
CA PHE A 291 39.22 4.82 10.24
C PHE A 291 38.82 3.37 9.93
N PRO A 292 37.55 3.09 9.58
CA PRO A 292 37.04 1.73 9.53
C PRO A 292 37.39 1.09 8.18
N VAL A 293 38.67 0.78 7.97
CA VAL A 293 39.21 0.34 6.67
C VAL A 293 38.50 -0.90 6.15
N GLU A 294 38.35 -1.93 6.99
CA GLU A 294 37.66 -3.18 6.65
C GLU A 294 36.20 -2.93 6.23
N GLN A 295 35.42 -2.25 7.08
CA GLN A 295 34.01 -1.97 6.79
C GLN A 295 33.82 -1.10 5.56
N LEU A 296 34.76 -0.18 5.28
CA LEU A 296 34.64 0.74 4.16
C LEU A 296 34.99 0.07 2.83
N PHE A 297 36.12 -0.62 2.76
CA PHE A 297 36.67 -1.14 1.51
C PHE A 297 36.28 -2.60 1.23
N GLU A 298 35.92 -3.42 2.23
CA GLU A 298 35.44 -4.79 1.96
C GLU A 298 33.93 -4.88 1.90
N GLU A 299 33.23 -4.36 2.92
CA GLU A 299 31.77 -4.54 3.02
C GLU A 299 30.99 -3.49 2.22
N ARG A 300 31.51 -2.27 2.15
CA ARG A 300 30.75 -1.09 1.67
C ARG A 300 31.23 -0.51 0.36
N LEU A 301 32.25 -1.05 -0.29
CA LEU A 301 32.63 -0.57 -1.62
C LEU A 301 31.48 -0.69 -2.66
N PRO A 302 30.71 -1.81 -2.70
CA PRO A 302 29.65 -2.01 -3.70
C PRO A 302 28.41 -1.10 -3.58
N GLN A 303 28.22 -0.38 -2.47
CA GLN A 303 27.08 0.53 -2.27
C GLN A 303 27.34 1.95 -2.82
N PHE A 304 28.58 2.26 -3.21
CA PHE A 304 28.93 3.56 -3.78
C PHE A 304 28.88 3.50 -5.32
N ASP A 305 28.55 4.63 -5.94
CA ASP A 305 28.55 4.79 -7.39
C ASP A 305 29.85 5.48 -7.86
N LEU A 306 30.41 6.34 -7.02
CA LEU A 306 31.61 7.13 -7.30
C LEU A 306 32.53 7.18 -6.06
N ILE A 307 33.82 6.97 -6.28
CA ILE A 307 34.88 7.20 -5.31
C ILE A 307 35.70 8.40 -5.75
N ILE A 308 35.90 9.36 -4.87
CA ILE A 308 36.75 10.53 -5.08
C ILE A 308 37.96 10.41 -4.17
N LEU A 309 39.15 10.35 -4.76
CA LEU A 309 40.43 10.39 -4.06
C LEU A 309 41.00 11.81 -4.16
N ASP A 310 41.04 12.52 -3.04
CA ASP A 310 41.53 13.90 -2.96
C ASP A 310 42.85 13.98 -2.18
N ARG A 311 43.94 14.36 -2.87
CA ARG A 311 45.30 14.44 -2.28
C ARG A 311 45.64 13.16 -1.53
N PHE A 312 45.58 12.05 -2.25
CA PHE A 312 45.73 10.72 -1.70
C PHE A 312 47.21 10.32 -1.73
N ASP A 313 48.02 11.13 -1.06
CA ASP A 313 49.48 11.14 -1.17
C ASP A 313 50.09 9.94 -0.42
N GLU A 314 49.46 9.53 0.68
CA GLU A 314 49.93 8.45 1.55
C GLU A 314 49.25 7.10 1.27
N PHE A 315 49.07 6.75 -0.01
CA PHE A 315 48.46 5.48 -0.41
C PHE A 315 49.28 4.25 0.03
N ASP A 316 50.60 4.39 0.23
CA ASP A 316 51.49 3.33 0.76
C ASP A 316 51.05 2.79 2.13
N LEU A 317 50.23 3.56 2.86
CA LEU A 317 49.70 3.19 4.17
C LEU A 317 48.40 2.39 4.08
N VAL A 318 47.79 2.34 2.90
CA VAL A 318 46.61 1.53 2.63
C VAL A 318 47.10 0.20 2.05
N PRO A 319 46.81 -0.94 2.70
CA PRO A 319 47.16 -2.25 2.16
C PRO A 319 46.74 -2.39 0.69
N ASP A 320 47.63 -2.92 -0.15
CA ASP A 320 47.41 -2.99 -1.60
C ASP A 320 46.13 -3.77 -1.98
N TYR A 321 45.69 -4.70 -1.13
CA TYR A 321 44.40 -5.38 -1.29
C TYR A 321 43.20 -4.42 -1.38
N TYR A 322 43.17 -3.33 -0.59
CA TYR A 322 42.10 -2.34 -0.67
C TYR A 322 42.19 -1.50 -1.96
N ILE A 323 43.40 -1.25 -2.44
CA ILE A 323 43.63 -0.57 -3.72
C ILE A 323 43.17 -1.46 -4.89
N ALA A 324 43.45 -2.76 -4.83
CA ALA A 324 42.93 -3.75 -5.76
C ALA A 324 41.38 -3.80 -5.72
N GLY A 325 40.76 -3.69 -4.55
CA GLY A 325 39.31 -3.58 -4.42
C GLY A 325 38.71 -2.38 -5.19
N MET A 326 39.42 -1.24 -5.23
CA MET A 326 39.01 -0.08 -6.03
C MET A 326 39.16 -0.33 -7.55
N ARG A 327 40.18 -1.08 -7.98
CA ARG A 327 40.28 -1.53 -9.38
C ARG A 327 39.09 -2.40 -9.77
N ASP A 328 38.80 -3.42 -8.96
CA ASP A 328 37.68 -4.33 -9.21
C ASP A 328 36.33 -3.60 -9.20
N PHE A 329 36.19 -2.56 -8.37
CA PHE A 329 35.04 -1.67 -8.38
C PHE A 329 34.87 -0.95 -9.72
N VAL A 330 35.94 -0.41 -10.31
CA VAL A 330 35.90 0.21 -11.65
C VAL A 330 35.57 -0.82 -12.73
N GLU A 331 36.17 -2.01 -12.66
CA GLU A 331 35.91 -3.09 -13.63
C GLU A 331 34.45 -3.58 -13.60
N ARG A 332 33.77 -3.49 -12.46
CA ARG A 332 32.34 -3.77 -12.30
C ARG A 332 31.42 -2.62 -12.72
N GLY A 333 31.96 -1.51 -13.23
CA GLY A 333 31.21 -0.35 -13.72
C GLY A 333 31.12 0.82 -12.76
N GLY A 334 31.82 0.77 -11.62
CA GLY A 334 31.97 1.90 -10.70
C GLY A 334 32.88 2.99 -11.26
N ALA A 335 32.79 4.21 -10.71
CA ALA A 335 33.62 5.33 -11.14
C ALA A 335 34.64 5.72 -10.07
N VAL A 336 35.90 5.93 -10.47
CA VAL A 336 36.95 6.52 -9.61
C VAL A 336 37.40 7.84 -10.22
N LEU A 337 37.38 8.89 -9.39
CA LEU A 337 37.90 10.20 -9.70
C LEU A 337 39.10 10.49 -8.79
N VAL A 338 40.23 10.85 -9.40
CA VAL A 338 41.45 11.18 -8.67
C VAL A 338 41.75 12.66 -8.88
N THR A 339 41.81 13.43 -7.80
CA THR A 339 42.38 14.78 -7.81
C THR A 339 43.72 14.77 -7.10
N GLY A 340 44.77 15.08 -7.85
CA GLY A 340 46.12 15.22 -7.31
C GLY A 340 46.87 16.39 -7.92
N GLY A 341 48.06 16.61 -7.39
CA GLY A 341 49.06 17.59 -7.80
C GLY A 341 50.44 16.92 -7.86
N SER A 342 51.37 17.33 -7.01
CA SER A 342 52.74 16.79 -6.99
C SER A 342 52.83 15.33 -6.54
N ASP A 343 51.85 14.86 -5.78
CA ASP A 343 51.66 13.49 -5.31
C ASP A 343 51.51 12.47 -6.43
N LEU A 344 50.77 12.82 -7.49
CA LEU A 344 50.64 11.96 -8.67
C LEU A 344 51.96 11.86 -9.46
N ALA A 345 52.87 12.83 -9.35
CA ALA A 345 54.14 12.80 -10.07
C ALA A 345 55.16 11.80 -9.49
N ARG A 346 54.86 11.16 -8.35
CA ARG A 346 55.73 10.16 -7.71
C ARG A 346 55.80 8.87 -8.51
N LEU A 347 57.02 8.32 -8.64
CA LEU A 347 57.26 7.04 -9.31
C LEU A 347 56.72 5.85 -8.51
N ASP A 348 56.68 5.98 -7.21
CA ASP A 348 56.06 5.07 -6.24
C ASP A 348 54.68 5.59 -5.84
N GLY A 349 53.93 6.22 -6.75
CA GLY A 349 52.62 6.82 -6.49
C GLY A 349 51.43 5.89 -6.78
N LEU A 350 50.20 6.42 -6.70
CA LEU A 350 48.96 5.70 -7.03
C LEU A 350 49.00 5.03 -8.42
N ALA A 351 49.69 5.61 -9.40
CA ALA A 351 49.83 5.01 -10.74
C ALA A 351 50.70 3.75 -10.77
N ALA A 352 51.57 3.55 -9.80
CA ALA A 352 52.37 2.34 -9.62
C ALA A 352 51.69 1.27 -8.74
N SER A 353 50.53 1.59 -8.15
CA SER A 353 49.73 0.68 -7.33
C SER A 353 48.84 -0.26 -8.16
N SER A 354 48.13 -1.18 -7.49
CA SER A 354 47.11 -2.04 -8.11
C SER A 354 45.97 -1.29 -8.84
N LEU A 355 45.74 -0.01 -8.55
CA LEU A 355 44.74 0.82 -9.25
C LEU A 355 45.27 1.41 -10.57
N GLY A 356 46.59 1.50 -10.73
CA GLY A 356 47.25 2.10 -11.90
C GLY A 356 46.69 1.63 -13.27
N PRO A 357 46.47 0.32 -13.50
CA PRO A 357 45.90 -0.18 -14.76
C PRO A 357 44.49 0.34 -15.09
N ALA A 358 43.71 0.75 -14.09
CA ALA A 358 42.37 1.30 -14.29
C ALA A 358 42.38 2.83 -14.54
N LEU A 359 43.50 3.51 -14.34
CA LEU A 359 43.61 4.94 -14.58
C LEU A 359 43.73 5.24 -16.09
N PRO A 360 43.03 6.27 -16.60
CA PRO A 360 43.00 6.57 -18.03
C PRO A 360 44.28 7.28 -18.54
N VAL A 361 45.29 7.47 -17.69
CA VAL A 361 46.49 8.25 -17.99
C VAL A 361 47.76 7.50 -17.56
N ARG A 362 48.82 7.64 -18.34
CA ARG A 362 50.18 7.23 -17.95
C ARG A 362 50.95 8.44 -17.44
N LEU A 363 51.49 8.34 -16.23
CA LEU A 363 52.28 9.39 -15.62
C LEU A 363 53.74 9.28 -16.06
N THR A 364 54.34 10.41 -16.43
CA THR A 364 55.71 10.48 -16.97
C THR A 364 56.76 10.83 -15.92
N GLY A 365 56.38 10.99 -14.65
CA GLY A 365 57.30 11.21 -13.51
C GLY A 365 57.92 12.62 -13.40
N GLY A 366 57.43 13.60 -14.17
CA GLY A 366 57.94 14.97 -14.16
C GLY A 366 56.94 15.96 -13.56
N LEU A 367 57.37 16.76 -12.58
CA LEU A 367 56.58 17.87 -12.03
C LEU A 367 56.90 19.17 -12.78
N SER A 368 55.89 19.79 -13.38
CA SER A 368 56.01 21.14 -13.91
C SER A 368 55.42 22.14 -12.93
N THR A 369 56.24 23.07 -12.45
CA THR A 369 55.83 24.17 -11.56
C THR A 369 55.56 25.48 -12.30
N GLN A 370 55.61 25.46 -13.64
CA GLN A 370 55.39 26.66 -14.43
C GLN A 370 53.93 27.14 -14.34
N PRO A 371 53.69 28.46 -14.37
CA PRO A 371 52.33 29.00 -14.44
C PRO A 371 51.59 28.43 -15.64
N PHE A 372 50.46 27.78 -15.38
CA PHE A 372 49.62 27.19 -16.41
C PHE A 372 48.22 27.79 -16.36
N ARG A 373 47.66 28.14 -17.51
CA ARG A 373 46.26 28.58 -17.64
C ARG A 373 45.46 27.45 -18.31
N PRO A 374 44.57 26.76 -17.59
CA PRO A 374 43.84 25.63 -18.13
C PRO A 374 42.96 26.06 -19.32
N ARG A 375 42.94 25.22 -20.35
CA ARG A 375 42.08 25.35 -21.52
C ARG A 375 41.39 24.01 -21.74
N VAL A 376 40.10 24.05 -22.11
CA VAL A 376 39.34 22.83 -22.43
C VAL A 376 39.98 22.15 -23.64
N ALA A 377 40.42 20.90 -23.45
CA ALA A 377 40.96 20.07 -24.53
C ALA A 377 39.90 19.82 -25.60
N LYS A 378 40.29 19.52 -26.85
CA LYS A 378 39.34 19.19 -27.93
C LYS A 378 38.35 18.08 -27.52
N ALA A 379 38.83 17.05 -26.83
CA ALA A 379 37.99 15.96 -26.30
C ALA A 379 36.95 16.44 -25.27
N GLY A 380 37.24 17.48 -24.50
CA GLY A 380 36.30 18.07 -23.54
C GLY A 380 35.24 18.98 -24.18
N LYS A 381 35.36 19.31 -25.47
CA LYS A 381 34.32 20.07 -26.20
C LYS A 381 33.23 19.18 -26.80
N SER A 382 33.48 17.88 -26.88
CA SER A 382 32.57 16.88 -27.44
C SER A 382 31.72 16.16 -26.39
N THR A 383 31.94 16.45 -25.10
CA THR A 383 31.21 15.85 -23.98
C THR A 383 30.44 16.96 -23.24
N PRO A 384 29.13 16.81 -22.95
CA PRO A 384 28.29 17.86 -22.38
C PRO A 384 28.72 18.37 -21.01
#